data_AF-A0A183HFN2-F1
#
_entry.id   AF-A0A183HFN2-F1
#
_cell.length_a   1.000
_cell.length_b   1.000
_cell.length_c   1.000
_cell.angle_alpha   90.00
_cell.angle_beta   90.00
_cell.angle_gamma   90.00
#
_symmetry.space_group_name_H-M   'P 1'
#
loop_
_entity.id
_entity.type
_entity.pdbx_description
1 polymer ?
#
loop_
_entity_poly.entity_id
_entity_poly.type
_entity_poly.pdbx_seq_one_letter_code
_entity_poly.pdbx_strand_id
1 'polypeptide(L)'
;SHNTYLTGRQYGGKSSTEIYRQVLLSGCRCIELDCWDGTGENKGEPIITHGKAMCTDVFFKDVLYQIRDTAFARSDFPLILSFENHCSKSNQLKMAKYCMEIFGDMLLSKPFDDYPLEPGVQLPSPNRLKHKILIKNKRLKADIEKLQMEQFLREGKLDEEDEPVENPEDIVGEEILAVCKYYFAG
;
A
#
# COMPACT_ATOMS: atom_id res chain seq x y z
N SER A 1 -12.34 7.61 -6.31
CA SER A 1 -12.43 7.08 -7.69
C SER A 1 -12.59 5.59 -7.59
N HIS A 2 -13.59 5.02 -8.26
CA HIS A 2 -13.90 3.59 -8.24
C HIS A 2 -13.29 2.92 -9.48
N ASN A 3 -12.66 1.76 -9.34
CA ASN A 3 -11.92 1.07 -10.40
C ASN A 3 -10.99 2.01 -11.18
N THR A 4 -10.17 2.76 -10.42
CA THR A 4 -9.40 3.90 -10.94
C THR A 4 -8.50 3.52 -12.11
N TYR A 5 -7.98 2.29 -12.12
CA TYR A 5 -7.10 1.75 -13.15
C TYR A 5 -7.75 1.59 -14.53
N LEU A 6 -9.09 1.58 -14.64
CA LEU A 6 -9.79 1.40 -15.91
C LEU A 6 -9.94 2.73 -16.66
N THR A 7 -9.45 2.80 -17.90
CA THR A 7 -9.64 3.98 -18.77
C THR A 7 -10.90 3.87 -19.65
N GLY A 8 -11.84 2.96 -19.34
CA GLY A 8 -12.95 2.64 -20.22
C GLY A 8 -13.98 1.67 -19.61
N ARG A 9 -14.39 0.66 -20.38
CA ARG A 9 -15.45 -0.29 -19.99
C ARG A 9 -15.02 -1.18 -18.83
N GLN A 10 -15.98 -1.57 -17.99
CA GLN A 10 -15.80 -2.53 -16.89
C GLN A 10 -15.46 -3.96 -17.38
N TYR A 11 -15.63 -4.23 -18.68
CA TYR A 11 -15.30 -5.50 -19.35
C TYR A 11 -14.52 -5.23 -20.63
N GLY A 12 -13.39 -5.91 -20.82
CA GLY A 12 -12.51 -5.78 -21.99
C GLY A 12 -11.83 -4.41 -22.11
N GLY A 13 -11.75 -3.65 -21.00
CA GLY A 13 -11.12 -2.33 -20.95
C GLY A 13 -9.59 -2.42 -20.81
N LYS A 14 -8.89 -1.35 -21.19
CA LYS A 14 -7.47 -1.21 -20.88
C LYS A 14 -7.29 -0.70 -19.45
N SER A 15 -6.40 -1.34 -18.71
CA SER A 15 -5.86 -0.79 -17.48
C SER A 15 -4.65 0.07 -17.80
N SER A 16 -4.49 1.19 -17.10
CA SER A 16 -3.34 2.08 -17.28
C SER A 16 -2.84 2.58 -15.94
N THR A 17 -1.55 2.86 -15.85
CA THR A 17 -0.96 3.54 -14.69
C THR A 17 -1.20 5.05 -14.75
N GLU A 18 -1.32 5.64 -15.94
CA GLU A 18 -1.48 7.09 -16.17
C GLU A 18 -2.80 7.64 -15.60
N ILE A 19 -3.84 6.82 -15.54
CA ILE A 19 -5.14 7.23 -14.99
C ILE A 19 -5.04 7.59 -13.50
N TYR A 20 -4.13 6.97 -12.75
CA TYR A 20 -3.88 7.33 -11.35
C TYR A 20 -3.32 8.75 -11.25
N ARG A 21 -2.36 9.09 -12.12
CA ARG A 21 -1.82 10.45 -12.24
C ARG A 21 -2.92 11.45 -12.57
N GLN A 22 -3.75 11.18 -13.58
CA GLN A 22 -4.84 12.10 -13.97
C GLN A 22 -5.88 12.32 -12.85
N VAL A 23 -6.27 11.24 -12.17
CA VAL A 23 -7.24 11.29 -11.08
C VAL A 23 -6.68 12.07 -9.87
N LEU A 24 -5.40 11.92 -9.55
CA LEU A 24 -4.75 12.68 -8.49
C LEU A 24 -4.57 14.15 -8.86
N LEU A 25 -4.18 14.45 -10.11
CA LEU A 25 -4.05 15.83 -10.62
C LEU A 25 -5.38 16.57 -10.72
N SER A 26 -6.51 15.86 -10.85
CA SER A 26 -7.85 16.46 -10.74
C SER A 26 -8.31 16.70 -9.29
N GLY A 27 -7.49 16.32 -8.29
CA GLY A 27 -7.75 16.57 -6.88
C GLY A 27 -8.43 15.43 -6.12
N CYS A 28 -8.60 14.24 -6.74
CA CYS A 28 -9.17 13.10 -6.03
C CYS A 28 -8.27 12.67 -4.87
N ARG A 29 -8.86 12.43 -3.68
CA ARG A 29 -8.16 12.06 -2.44
C ARG A 29 -8.48 10.65 -1.93
N CYS A 30 -9.18 9.86 -2.72
CA CYS A 30 -9.45 8.45 -2.43
C CYS A 30 -9.46 7.65 -3.74
N ILE A 31 -8.56 6.70 -3.87
CA ILE A 31 -8.38 5.87 -5.08
C ILE A 31 -8.36 4.39 -4.73
N GLU A 32 -8.72 3.56 -5.71
CA GLU A 32 -8.92 2.12 -5.55
C GLU A 32 -7.86 1.32 -6.32
N LEU A 33 -7.39 0.23 -5.69
CA LEU A 33 -6.37 -0.68 -6.20
C LEU A 33 -6.84 -2.13 -6.03
N ASP A 34 -7.22 -2.78 -7.13
CA ASP A 34 -7.65 -4.18 -7.15
C ASP A 34 -6.43 -5.08 -7.38
N CYS A 35 -5.88 -5.61 -6.30
CA CYS A 35 -4.59 -6.27 -6.31
C CYS A 35 -4.75 -7.79 -6.46
N TRP A 36 -4.04 -8.38 -7.41
CA TRP A 36 -4.09 -9.82 -7.71
C TRP A 36 -2.68 -10.40 -7.84
N ASP A 37 -2.56 -11.72 -7.65
CA ASP A 37 -1.34 -12.44 -8.00
C ASP A 37 -1.14 -12.44 -9.53
N GLY A 38 0.04 -12.00 -9.99
CA GLY A 38 0.41 -12.09 -11.39
C GLY A 38 0.45 -13.53 -11.90
N THR A 39 0.12 -13.71 -13.17
CA THR A 39 0.09 -15.03 -13.84
C THR A 39 0.96 -15.01 -15.10
N GLY A 40 1.27 -16.18 -15.67
CA GLY A 40 2.10 -16.28 -16.87
C GLY A 40 3.49 -15.66 -16.68
N GLU A 41 3.81 -14.67 -17.51
CA GLU A 41 5.08 -13.91 -17.46
C GLU A 41 5.20 -13.01 -16.22
N ASN A 42 4.08 -12.64 -15.60
CA ASN A 42 4.02 -11.80 -14.39
C ASN A 42 4.01 -12.63 -13.09
N LYS A 43 4.23 -13.96 -13.20
CA LYS A 43 4.13 -14.86 -12.04
C LYS A 43 5.11 -14.44 -10.94
N GLY A 44 4.57 -14.28 -9.74
CA GLY A 44 5.34 -13.91 -8.54
C GLY A 44 5.39 -12.41 -8.30
N GLU A 45 4.77 -11.58 -9.13
CA GLU A 45 4.61 -10.14 -8.90
C GLU A 45 3.14 -9.78 -8.61
N PRO A 46 2.86 -8.82 -7.71
CA PRO A 46 1.52 -8.27 -7.55
C PRO A 46 1.16 -7.36 -8.73
N ILE A 47 -0.05 -7.56 -9.25
CA ILE A 47 -0.61 -6.78 -10.36
C ILE A 47 -1.91 -6.09 -9.96
N ILE A 48 -2.33 -5.09 -10.73
CA ILE A 48 -3.65 -4.47 -10.64
C ILE A 48 -4.45 -4.79 -11.90
N THR A 49 -5.65 -5.33 -11.71
CA THR A 49 -6.56 -5.68 -12.81
C THR A 49 -7.99 -5.86 -12.29
N HIS A 50 -8.98 -5.80 -13.19
CA HIS A 50 -10.36 -6.15 -12.85
C HIS A 50 -10.53 -7.67 -13.05
N GLY A 51 -10.52 -8.41 -11.95
CA GLY A 51 -10.61 -9.87 -11.96
C GLY A 51 -11.80 -10.38 -12.78
N LYS A 52 -11.57 -11.39 -13.63
CA LYS A 52 -12.58 -12.04 -14.50
C LYS A 52 -13.15 -11.18 -15.64
N ALA A 53 -12.62 -9.97 -15.89
CA ALA A 53 -13.18 -9.04 -16.88
C ALA A 53 -12.38 -8.89 -18.20
N MET A 54 -11.35 -9.71 -18.43
CA MET A 54 -10.44 -9.63 -19.60
C MET A 54 -9.81 -8.23 -19.79
N CYS A 55 -9.46 -7.56 -18.69
CA CYS A 55 -8.71 -6.30 -18.73
C CYS A 55 -7.20 -6.59 -18.81
N THR A 56 -6.42 -5.61 -19.27
CA THR A 56 -4.95 -5.71 -19.22
C THR A 56 -4.45 -5.56 -17.79
N ASP A 57 -3.29 -6.14 -17.50
CA ASP A 57 -2.66 -6.04 -16.19
C ASP A 57 -1.67 -4.87 -16.17
N VAL A 58 -1.53 -4.22 -15.02
CA VAL A 58 -0.43 -3.29 -14.74
C VAL A 58 0.28 -3.73 -13.47
N PHE A 59 1.59 -3.53 -13.38
CA PHE A 59 2.31 -3.86 -12.16
C PHE A 59 1.89 -2.93 -11.03
N PHE A 60 1.65 -3.52 -9.85
CA PHE A 60 1.32 -2.77 -8.65
C PHE A 60 2.42 -1.74 -8.33
N LYS A 61 3.70 -2.14 -8.48
CA LYS A 61 4.87 -1.28 -8.25
C LYS A 61 4.85 0.00 -9.10
N ASP A 62 4.51 -0.12 -10.39
CA ASP A 62 4.47 1.03 -11.31
C ASP A 62 3.35 2.00 -10.94
N VAL A 63 2.22 1.49 -10.47
CA VAL A 63 1.12 2.32 -9.97
C VAL A 63 1.54 3.10 -8.72
N LEU A 64 2.30 2.48 -7.80
CA LEU A 64 2.81 3.19 -6.62
C LEU A 64 3.75 4.34 -7.01
N TYR A 65 4.61 4.18 -8.01
CA TYR A 65 5.45 5.29 -8.49
C TYR A 65 4.62 6.45 -9.05
N GLN A 66 3.57 6.17 -9.82
CA GLN A 66 2.67 7.22 -10.32
C GLN A 66 1.97 7.95 -9.18
N ILE A 67 1.52 7.22 -8.16
CA ILE A 67 0.89 7.80 -6.96
C ILE A 67 1.90 8.67 -6.22
N ARG A 68 3.10 8.16 -5.93
CA ARG A 68 4.16 8.88 -5.23
C ARG A 68 4.42 10.25 -5.87
N ASP A 69 4.56 10.27 -7.19
CA ASP A 69 4.95 11.48 -7.93
C ASP A 69 3.83 12.52 -8.03
N THR A 70 2.58 12.13 -7.79
CA THR A 70 1.40 12.97 -8.07
C THR A 70 0.45 13.15 -6.88
N ALA A 71 0.62 12.39 -5.80
CA ALA A 71 -0.27 12.35 -4.65
C ALA A 71 -0.55 13.75 -4.10
N PHE A 72 0.48 14.59 -3.96
CA PHE A 72 0.35 15.92 -3.35
C PHE A 72 0.56 17.08 -4.32
N ALA A 73 0.67 16.82 -5.63
CA ALA A 73 0.93 17.87 -6.62
C ALA A 73 -0.18 18.94 -6.73
N ARG A 74 -1.43 18.57 -6.43
CA ARG A 74 -2.59 19.47 -6.50
C ARG A 74 -3.19 19.83 -5.13
N SER A 75 -2.91 19.04 -4.09
CA SER A 75 -3.49 19.21 -2.76
C SER A 75 -2.60 18.54 -1.72
N ASP A 76 -2.30 19.27 -0.64
CA ASP A 76 -1.48 18.78 0.47
C ASP A 76 -2.24 17.86 1.43
N PHE A 77 -3.55 17.73 1.27
CA PHE A 77 -4.41 16.92 2.14
C PHE A 77 -4.22 15.42 1.90
N PRO A 78 -4.53 14.58 2.90
CA PRO A 78 -4.25 13.15 2.85
C PRO A 78 -4.86 12.43 1.65
N LEU A 79 -4.16 11.40 1.19
CA LEU A 79 -4.63 10.47 0.17
C LEU A 79 -4.98 9.13 0.81
N ILE A 80 -6.17 8.60 0.50
CA ILE A 80 -6.58 7.26 0.93
C ILE A 80 -6.46 6.30 -0.25
N LEU A 81 -5.75 5.19 -0.04
CA LEU A 81 -5.68 4.07 -0.95
C LEU A 81 -6.60 2.96 -0.44
N SER A 82 -7.66 2.65 -1.17
CA SER A 82 -8.57 1.54 -0.88
C SER A 82 -8.09 0.30 -1.63
N PHE A 83 -7.58 -0.68 -0.90
CA PHE A 83 -7.07 -1.92 -1.47
C PHE A 83 -8.21 -2.95 -1.52
N GLU A 84 -8.44 -3.52 -2.70
CA GLU A 84 -9.20 -4.76 -2.85
C GLU A 84 -8.19 -5.89 -3.06
N ASN A 85 -7.85 -6.59 -1.98
CA ASN A 85 -6.72 -7.52 -1.95
C ASN A 85 -7.16 -8.97 -2.24
N HIS A 86 -6.66 -9.52 -3.34
CA HIS A 86 -6.81 -10.93 -3.75
C HIS A 86 -5.47 -11.66 -3.88
N CYS A 87 -4.38 -11.06 -3.37
CA CYS A 87 -3.04 -11.62 -3.46
C CYS A 87 -2.80 -12.73 -2.42
N SER A 88 -1.96 -13.70 -2.79
CA SER A 88 -1.32 -14.64 -1.87
C SER A 88 -0.49 -13.92 -0.80
N LYS A 89 -0.20 -14.59 0.32
CA LYS A 89 0.62 -14.03 1.40
C LYS A 89 1.97 -13.49 0.92
N SER A 90 2.67 -14.25 0.05
CA SER A 90 3.96 -13.83 -0.49
C SER A 90 3.86 -12.50 -1.25
N ASN A 91 2.83 -12.34 -2.08
CA ASN A 91 2.62 -11.08 -2.79
C ASN A 91 2.10 -9.96 -1.88
N GLN A 92 1.35 -10.25 -0.82
CA GLN A 92 1.00 -9.25 0.18
C GLN A 92 2.26 -8.70 0.89
N LEU A 93 3.24 -9.55 1.21
CA LEU A 93 4.51 -9.12 1.78
C LEU A 93 5.27 -8.20 0.81
N LYS A 94 5.32 -8.57 -0.47
CA LYS A 94 5.90 -7.71 -1.52
C LYS A 94 5.18 -6.37 -1.65
N MET A 95 3.84 -6.37 -1.63
CA MET A 95 3.05 -5.13 -1.69
C MET A 95 3.35 -4.21 -0.51
N ALA A 96 3.46 -4.76 0.70
CA ALA A 96 3.84 -3.99 1.88
C ALA A 96 5.25 -3.41 1.74
N LYS A 97 6.22 -4.22 1.31
CA LYS A 97 7.60 -3.78 1.04
C LYS A 97 7.63 -2.63 0.04
N TYR A 98 6.93 -2.75 -1.09
CA TYR A 98 6.86 -1.67 -2.08
C TYR A 98 6.21 -0.40 -1.55
N CYS A 99 5.14 -0.49 -0.76
CA CYS A 99 4.52 0.70 -0.18
C CYS A 99 5.48 1.42 0.77
N MET A 100 6.22 0.68 1.61
CA MET A 100 7.23 1.27 2.51
C MET A 100 8.36 1.93 1.73
N GLU A 101 8.97 1.22 0.79
CA GLU A 101 10.11 1.71 0.01
C GLU A 101 9.75 2.91 -0.88
N ILE A 102 8.57 2.88 -1.52
CA ILE A 102 8.20 3.88 -2.53
C ILE A 102 7.58 5.12 -1.88
N PHE A 103 6.73 4.95 -0.87
CA PHE A 103 6.10 6.10 -0.21
C PHE A 103 6.96 6.68 0.91
N GLY A 104 7.80 5.89 1.57
CA GLY A 104 8.63 6.33 2.69
C GLY A 104 7.82 7.11 3.71
N ASP A 105 8.28 8.31 4.04
CA ASP A 105 7.65 9.21 5.02
C ASP A 105 6.23 9.66 4.65
N MET A 106 5.83 9.56 3.38
CA MET A 106 4.45 9.86 2.97
C MET A 106 3.48 8.81 3.50
N LEU A 107 3.92 7.57 3.72
CA LEU A 107 3.06 6.53 4.26
C LEU A 107 2.79 6.79 5.76
N LEU A 108 1.52 6.77 6.16
CA LEU A 108 1.18 6.74 7.58
C LEU A 108 1.36 5.32 8.13
N SER A 109 2.56 5.03 8.59
CA SER A 109 2.98 3.74 9.15
C SER A 109 2.49 3.54 10.59
N LYS A 110 2.58 4.58 11.41
CA LYS A 110 2.22 4.58 12.84
C LYS A 110 1.02 5.50 13.10
N PRO A 111 0.16 5.17 14.06
CA PRO A 111 -0.77 6.14 14.65
C PRO A 111 0.04 7.30 15.27
N PHE A 112 -0.58 8.47 15.39
CA PHE A 112 0.02 9.53 16.20
C PHE A 112 -0.20 9.24 17.68
N ASP A 113 0.76 9.65 18.53
CA ASP A 113 0.66 9.47 19.99
C ASP A 113 -0.58 10.16 20.58
N ASP A 114 -0.99 11.30 20.00
CA ASP A 114 -2.19 12.06 20.38
C ASP A 114 -3.49 11.50 19.79
N TYR A 115 -3.41 10.47 18.93
CA TYR A 115 -4.54 9.79 18.30
C TYR A 115 -4.36 8.26 18.29
N PRO A 116 -4.33 7.62 19.47
CA PRO A 116 -4.21 6.17 19.56
C PRO A 116 -5.43 5.46 18.97
N LEU A 117 -5.24 4.23 18.49
CA LEU A 117 -6.30 3.42 17.87
C LEU A 117 -7.20 2.74 18.92
N GLU A 118 -7.80 3.53 19.81
CA GLU A 118 -8.66 3.03 20.89
C GLU A 118 -10.14 3.39 20.65
N PRO A 119 -11.09 2.56 21.11
CA PRO A 119 -12.51 2.87 20.99
C PRO A 119 -12.85 4.21 21.64
N GLY A 120 -13.56 5.08 20.92
CA GLY A 120 -13.98 6.40 21.41
C GLY A 120 -12.98 7.53 21.18
N VAL A 121 -11.76 7.22 20.72
CA VAL A 121 -10.81 8.24 20.25
C VAL A 121 -11.23 8.74 18.86
N GLN A 122 -11.24 10.06 18.67
CA GLN A 122 -11.62 10.66 17.39
C GLN A 122 -10.52 10.49 16.35
N LEU A 123 -10.87 10.54 15.07
CA LEU A 123 -9.88 10.53 14.00
C LEU A 123 -9.11 11.87 13.94
N PRO A 124 -7.83 11.85 13.51
CA PRO A 124 -7.08 13.08 13.26
C PRO A 124 -7.76 13.96 12.21
N SER A 125 -7.62 15.28 12.34
CA SER A 125 -8.10 16.21 11.31
C SER A 125 -7.33 16.07 10.00
N PRO A 126 -7.91 16.44 8.85
CA PRO A 126 -7.18 16.45 7.56
C PRO A 126 -5.91 17.30 7.58
N ASN A 127 -5.86 18.37 8.38
CA ASN A 127 -4.67 19.20 8.56
C ASN A 127 -3.53 18.46 9.26
N ARG A 128 -3.84 17.59 10.22
CA ARG A 128 -2.85 16.75 10.92
C ARG A 128 -2.28 15.67 10.00
N LEU A 129 -3.04 15.27 8.98
CA LEU A 129 -2.70 14.23 8.01
C LEU A 129 -2.14 14.77 6.69
N LYS A 130 -1.69 16.03 6.64
CA LYS A 130 -1.10 16.59 5.42
C LYS A 130 0.10 15.77 4.96
N HIS A 131 0.21 15.60 3.65
CA HIS A 131 1.24 14.78 2.98
C HIS A 131 1.28 13.31 3.44
N LYS A 132 0.19 12.80 4.04
CA LYS A 132 0.09 11.40 4.43
C LYS A 132 -0.78 10.58 3.47
N ILE A 133 -0.31 9.39 3.16
CA ILE A 133 -0.99 8.33 2.43
C ILE A 133 -1.47 7.31 3.46
N LEU A 134 -2.77 7.07 3.48
CA LEU A 134 -3.43 6.12 4.36
C LEU A 134 -3.87 4.92 3.54
N ILE A 135 -3.69 3.71 4.09
CA ILE A 135 -4.16 2.49 3.45
C ILE A 135 -5.38 1.96 4.17
N LYS A 136 -6.44 1.79 3.39
CA LYS A 136 -7.65 1.10 3.78
C LYS A 136 -7.58 -0.30 3.18
N ASN A 137 -7.27 -1.27 4.01
CA ASN A 137 -7.38 -2.70 3.70
C ASN A 137 -8.15 -3.42 4.84
N LYS A 138 -8.56 -4.66 4.61
CA LYS A 138 -9.01 -5.52 5.71
C LYS A 138 -7.87 -5.67 6.72
N ARG A 139 -8.19 -5.82 8.02
CA ARG A 139 -7.21 -6.09 9.09
C ARG A 139 -7.41 -7.49 9.64
N LEU A 140 -6.30 -8.17 9.96
CA LEU A 140 -6.33 -9.42 10.70
C LEU A 140 -6.69 -9.18 12.17
N LYS A 141 -7.02 -10.26 12.88
CA LYS A 141 -7.11 -10.23 14.34
C LYS A 141 -5.71 -9.98 14.90
N ALA A 142 -5.62 -9.17 15.97
CA ALA A 142 -4.36 -8.71 16.56
C ALA A 142 -3.34 -9.83 16.86
N ASP A 143 -3.81 -11.00 17.30
CA ASP A 143 -2.94 -12.13 17.63
C ASP A 143 -2.26 -12.74 16.38
N ILE A 144 -2.98 -12.77 15.26
CA ILE A 144 -2.48 -13.30 13.97
C ILE A 144 -1.55 -12.27 13.31
N GLU A 145 -1.89 -10.99 13.46
CA GLU A 145 -1.10 -9.86 13.00
C GLU A 145 0.30 -9.89 13.63
N LYS A 146 0.39 -10.10 14.96
CA LYS A 146 1.67 -10.21 15.67
C LYS A 146 2.53 -11.37 15.15
N LEU A 147 1.93 -12.54 14.88
CA LEU A 147 2.67 -13.71 14.42
C LEU A 147 3.20 -13.56 12.99
N GLN A 148 2.38 -13.02 12.08
CA GLN A 148 2.79 -12.78 10.69
C GLN A 148 3.83 -11.67 10.59
N MET A 149 3.75 -10.70 11.50
CA MET A 149 4.73 -9.64 11.66
C MET A 149 6.11 -10.19 12.06
N GLU A 150 6.16 -11.06 13.07
CA GLU A 150 7.40 -11.72 13.50
C GLU A 150 8.02 -12.56 12.37
N GLN A 151 7.18 -13.20 11.55
CA GLN A 151 7.62 -13.93 10.35
C GLN A 151 8.18 -13.00 9.27
N PHE A 152 7.51 -11.87 9.00
CA PHE A 152 7.98 -10.87 8.03
C PHE A 152 9.35 -10.31 8.40
N LEU A 153 9.55 -9.93 9.67
CA LEU A 153 10.84 -9.43 10.16
C LEU A 153 11.95 -10.48 10.07
N ARG A 154 11.60 -11.77 10.21
CA ARG A 154 12.55 -12.87 10.08
C ARG A 154 12.92 -13.17 8.62
N GLU A 155 11.96 -13.11 7.72
CA GLU A 155 12.18 -13.37 6.28
C GLU A 155 12.78 -12.15 5.56
N GLY A 156 12.51 -10.93 6.03
CA GLY A 156 13.09 -9.69 5.49
C GLY A 156 14.58 -9.50 5.80
N LYS A 157 15.16 -10.32 6.70
CA LYS A 157 16.60 -10.36 7.00
C LYS A 157 17.42 -11.29 6.08
N LEU A 158 16.81 -11.93 5.07
CA LEU A 158 17.49 -12.90 4.21
C LEU A 158 18.13 -12.31 2.93
N ASP A 159 18.10 -11.00 2.73
CA ASP A 159 18.77 -10.33 1.59
C ASP A 159 20.00 -9.47 1.99
N GLU A 160 20.43 -9.48 3.26
CA GLU A 160 21.62 -8.76 3.73
C GLU A 160 22.75 -9.74 4.15
N GLU A 161 23.38 -10.37 3.17
CA GLU A 161 24.77 -10.82 3.31
C GLU A 161 25.69 -9.76 2.66
N ASP A 162 26.16 -8.80 3.47
CA ASP A 162 27.56 -8.30 3.52
C ASP A 162 27.67 -6.90 4.17
N GLU A 163 27.88 -6.89 5.49
CA GLU A 163 28.91 -6.15 6.27
C GLU A 163 28.42 -5.80 7.69
N PRO A 164 29.23 -6.02 8.74
CA PRO A 164 28.87 -5.63 10.09
C PRO A 164 29.20 -4.14 10.28
N VAL A 165 28.17 -3.30 10.36
CA VAL A 165 28.34 -1.94 10.88
C VAL A 165 27.40 -1.72 12.05
N GLU A 166 27.99 -1.39 13.20
CA GLU A 166 27.35 -1.18 14.48
C GLU A 166 26.19 -0.17 14.42
N ASN A 167 25.02 -0.59 14.92
CA ASN A 167 23.91 0.17 15.52
C ASN A 167 23.50 1.53 14.91
N PRO A 168 22.30 1.57 14.29
CA PRO A 168 21.14 2.24 14.90
C PRO A 168 19.81 1.48 14.67
N GLU A 169 19.76 0.18 14.99
CA GLU A 169 18.75 -0.76 14.46
C GLU A 169 17.37 -0.82 15.13
N ASP A 170 17.12 -0.16 16.27
CA ASP A 170 15.83 -0.34 16.96
C ASP A 170 14.68 0.54 16.42
N ILE A 171 14.97 1.55 15.58
CA ILE A 171 13.95 2.50 15.09
C ILE A 171 13.23 1.96 13.83
N VAL A 172 13.97 1.31 12.93
CA VAL A 172 13.46 0.78 11.66
C VAL A 172 12.53 -0.42 11.88
N GLY A 173 12.85 -1.26 12.87
CA GLY A 173 12.02 -2.40 13.26
C GLY A 173 10.61 -1.98 13.71
N GLU A 174 10.50 -0.93 14.53
CA GLU A 174 9.19 -0.44 14.98
C GLU A 174 8.34 0.20 13.87
N GLU A 175 8.96 0.83 12.87
CA GLU A 175 8.23 1.40 11.73
C GLU A 175 7.62 0.33 10.84
N ILE A 176 8.38 -0.72 10.55
CA ILE A 176 7.88 -1.93 9.88
C ILE A 176 6.74 -2.56 10.69
N LEU A 177 6.92 -2.68 12.02
CA LEU A 177 5.94 -3.24 12.96
C LEU A 177 4.59 -2.53 12.98
N ALA A 178 4.53 -1.27 12.57
CA ALA A 178 3.30 -0.49 12.56
C ALA A 178 2.60 -0.50 11.21
N VAL A 179 3.38 -0.47 10.11
CA VAL A 179 2.89 -0.60 8.73
C VAL A 179 2.15 -1.91 8.58
N CYS A 180 2.80 -3.03 8.84
CA CYS A 180 2.28 -4.36 8.57
C CYS A 180 0.97 -4.69 9.35
N LYS A 181 0.63 -3.92 10.38
CA LYS A 181 -0.70 -3.93 11.05
C LYS A 181 -1.87 -3.56 10.12
N TYR A 182 -1.58 -2.93 8.98
CA TYR A 182 -2.57 -2.39 8.04
C TYR A 182 -2.65 -3.16 6.72
N TYR A 183 -1.75 -4.11 6.45
CA TYR A 183 -1.56 -4.67 5.10
C TYR A 183 -2.00 -6.12 4.98
N PHE A 184 -1.94 -6.87 6.06
CA PHE A 184 -2.28 -8.28 6.03
C PHE A 184 -3.73 -8.46 6.46
N ALA A 185 -4.61 -8.57 5.48
CA ALA A 185 -5.77 -9.44 5.56
C ALA A 185 -6.18 -9.82 4.13
N GLY A 186 -6.26 -11.13 3.92
CA GLY A 186 -7.03 -11.78 2.86
C GLY A 186 -8.02 -12.69 3.55
#